data_AF-A0A9D9CWJ0-F1
#
_entry.id   AF-A0A9D9CWJ0-F1
#
_cell.length_a   1.000
_cell.length_b   1.000
_cell.length_c   1.000
_cell.angle_alpha   90.00
_cell.angle_beta   90.00
_cell.angle_gamma   90.00
#
_symmetry.space_group_name_H-M   'P 1'
#
loop_
_entity.id
_entity.type
_entity.pdbx_description
1 polymer ?
#
loop_
_entity_poly.entity_id
_entity_poly.type
_entity_poly.pdbx_seq_one_letter_code
_entity_poly.pdbx_strand_id
1 'polypeptide(L)'
;MFFQVYGAHALSQWAMLLVVLLGLILLNEFARRTKFGGIVTFLAIPLALTAYFLAIWFGVRAGKTWALENQTHIYMQGWFHYAKLYAATAGCIGFMMIKYEWGIGAKHWFKPFPFIIVGINILIACVSDFESAVMGWNKWWLTSEGVWQYGGWHNVMNGVAGLINIMCMTAWWSVYPSKDKKDMIWADMTWVYILIYDIWNFAYTYNCLPTHSWYCGIALLLAPTVAALCWNRGGWIQNHANTLAIWCMFAQVLPARTPNQMARK
;
A
#
# COMPACT_ATOMS: atom_id res chain seq x y z
N MET A 1 12.49 13.91 6.81
CA MET A 1 11.69 15.02 6.24
C MET A 1 10.21 14.82 6.55
N PHE A 2 9.87 14.55 7.82
CA PHE A 2 8.55 14.94 8.30
C PHE A 2 8.59 16.45 8.44
N PHE A 3 7.63 17.14 7.82
CA PHE A 3 7.44 18.58 8.01
C PHE A 3 8.31 19.57 7.19
N GLN A 4 8.42 19.38 5.87
CA GLN A 4 8.51 20.54 4.98
C GLN A 4 7.12 21.00 4.53
N VAL A 5 6.11 20.93 5.41
CA VAL A 5 4.74 21.39 5.16
C VAL A 5 4.51 22.78 5.75
N TYR A 6 5.62 23.50 5.95
CA TYR A 6 5.69 24.86 6.45
C TYR A 6 6.52 25.68 5.46
N GLY A 7 6.09 26.91 5.16
CA GLY A 7 6.72 27.77 4.14
C GLY A 7 5.78 28.07 2.96
N ALA A 8 6.32 28.69 1.90
CA ALA A 8 5.54 29.22 0.77
C ALA A 8 4.69 28.16 0.02
N HIS A 9 5.09 26.88 0.08
CA HIS A 9 4.41 25.77 -0.60
C HIS A 9 3.51 24.92 0.32
N ALA A 10 3.36 25.30 1.60
CA ALA A 10 2.56 24.55 2.57
C ALA A 10 1.11 24.33 2.09
N LEU A 11 0.43 25.40 1.64
CA LEU A 11 -0.94 25.32 1.14
C LEU A 11 -1.06 24.35 -0.04
N SER A 12 -0.12 24.36 -0.99
CA SER A 12 -0.14 23.43 -2.12
C SER A 12 0.08 21.97 -1.68
N GLN A 13 0.91 21.72 -0.67
CA GLN A 13 1.15 20.36 -0.17
C GLN A 13 -0.06 19.80 0.59
N TRP A 14 -0.72 20.63 1.41
CA TRP A 14 -1.97 20.28 2.09
C TRP A 14 -3.13 20.11 1.10
N ALA A 15 -3.26 20.99 0.10
CA ALA A 15 -4.26 20.84 -0.96
C ALA A 15 -4.04 19.55 -1.75
N MET A 16 -2.79 19.23 -2.12
CA MET A 16 -2.47 17.98 -2.80
C MET A 16 -2.74 16.75 -1.93
N LEU A 17 -2.54 16.84 -0.59
CA LEU A 17 -2.91 15.76 0.33
C LEU A 17 -4.43 15.50 0.25
N LEU A 18 -5.25 16.55 0.27
CA LEU A 18 -6.70 16.43 0.13
C LEU A 18 -7.11 15.89 -1.23
N VAL A 19 -6.47 16.33 -2.33
CA VAL A 19 -6.73 15.81 -3.67
C VAL A 19 -6.39 14.32 -3.76
N VAL A 20 -5.25 13.90 -3.22
CA VAL A 20 -4.86 12.48 -3.17
C VAL A 20 -5.83 11.68 -2.31
N LEU A 21 -6.21 12.19 -1.13
CA LEU A 21 -7.17 11.56 -0.24
C LEU A 21 -8.52 11.36 -0.93
N LEU A 22 -9.07 12.42 -1.52
CA LEU A 22 -10.34 12.37 -2.26
C LEU A 22 -10.24 11.44 -3.48
N GLY A 23 -9.14 11.51 -4.24
CA GLY A 23 -8.89 10.64 -5.38
C GLY A 23 -8.87 9.17 -4.99
N LEU A 24 -8.17 8.81 -3.90
CA LEU A 24 -8.12 7.45 -3.39
C LEU A 24 -9.50 6.97 -2.92
N ILE A 25 -10.27 7.82 -2.22
CA ILE A 25 -11.63 7.49 -1.78
C ILE A 25 -12.55 7.25 -2.99
N LEU A 26 -12.51 8.13 -3.99
CA LEU A 26 -13.35 8.03 -5.19
C LEU A 26 -13.00 6.82 -6.05
N LEU A 27 -11.70 6.57 -6.28
CA LEU A 27 -11.23 5.42 -7.05
C LEU A 27 -11.53 4.10 -6.32
N ASN A 28 -11.36 4.07 -4.99
CA ASN A 28 -11.77 2.93 -4.18
C ASN A 28 -13.28 2.68 -4.32
N GLU A 29 -14.09 3.74 -4.23
CA GLU A 29 -15.54 3.60 -4.36
C GLU A 29 -15.96 3.10 -5.75
N PHE A 30 -15.32 3.58 -6.82
CA PHE A 30 -15.52 3.10 -8.18
C PHE A 30 -15.15 1.62 -8.33
N ALA A 31 -13.97 1.23 -7.85
CA ALA A 31 -13.47 -0.14 -7.91
C ALA A 31 -14.32 -1.10 -7.06
N ARG A 32 -14.85 -0.62 -5.93
CA ARG A 32 -15.70 -1.39 -5.02
C ARG A 32 -17.13 -1.52 -5.50
N ARG A 33 -17.76 -0.46 -6.02
CA ARG A 33 -19.20 -0.47 -6.36
C ARG A 33 -19.55 -1.39 -7.52
N THR A 34 -18.64 -1.60 -8.47
CA THR A 34 -18.95 -2.31 -9.72
C THR A 34 -18.01 -3.49 -9.98
N LYS A 35 -18.54 -4.57 -10.57
CA LYS A 35 -17.72 -5.69 -11.05
C LYS A 35 -16.71 -5.23 -12.09
N PHE A 36 -17.14 -4.40 -13.03
CA PHE A 36 -16.29 -3.84 -14.08
C PHE A 36 -15.17 -2.98 -13.50
N GLY A 37 -15.47 -2.05 -12.59
CA GLY A 37 -14.47 -1.21 -11.95
C GLY A 37 -13.40 -2.02 -11.21
N GLY A 38 -13.80 -3.06 -10.47
CA GLY A 38 -12.87 -3.97 -9.81
C GLY A 38 -11.97 -4.75 -10.78
N ILE A 39 -12.53 -5.30 -11.85
CA ILE A 39 -11.76 -6.05 -12.87
C ILE A 39 -10.77 -5.14 -13.59
N VAL A 40 -11.21 -3.96 -14.02
CA VAL A 40 -10.33 -3.01 -14.71
C VAL A 40 -9.20 -2.57 -13.78
N THR A 41 -9.52 -2.21 -12.53
CA THR A 41 -8.55 -1.65 -11.58
C THR A 41 -7.55 -2.69 -11.08
N PHE A 42 -7.98 -3.94 -10.82
CA PHE A 42 -7.15 -4.94 -10.15
C PHE A 42 -6.71 -6.10 -11.06
N LEU A 43 -7.20 -6.20 -12.30
CA LEU A 43 -6.66 -7.15 -13.30
C LEU A 43 -6.07 -6.45 -14.52
N ALA A 44 -6.85 -5.58 -15.20
CA ALA A 44 -6.41 -5.00 -16.46
C ALA A 44 -5.24 -4.01 -16.28
N ILE A 45 -5.34 -3.09 -15.32
CA ILE A 45 -4.27 -2.12 -15.03
C ILE A 45 -2.99 -2.83 -14.55
N PRO A 46 -3.03 -3.75 -13.56
CA PRO A 46 -1.83 -4.49 -13.16
C PRO A 46 -1.19 -5.28 -14.29
N LEU A 47 -1.98 -5.88 -15.19
CA LEU A 47 -1.43 -6.59 -16.35
C LEU A 47 -0.71 -5.64 -17.32
N ALA A 48 -1.28 -4.45 -17.58
CA ALA A 48 -0.62 -3.42 -18.37
C ALA A 48 0.66 -2.90 -17.68
N LEU A 49 0.66 -2.76 -16.35
CA LEU A 49 1.83 -2.38 -15.57
C LEU A 49 2.93 -3.44 -15.64
N THR A 50 2.58 -4.73 -15.53
CA THR A 50 3.55 -5.82 -15.71
C THR A 50 4.22 -5.73 -17.08
N ALA A 51 3.45 -5.50 -18.14
CA ALA A 51 4.00 -5.31 -19.48
C ALA A 51 4.93 -4.09 -19.56
N TYR A 52 4.56 -2.98 -18.92
CA TYR A 52 5.38 -1.77 -18.82
C TYR A 52 6.71 -2.03 -18.07
N PHE A 53 6.70 -2.74 -16.94
CA PHE A 53 7.91 -3.08 -16.20
C PHE A 53 8.82 -4.01 -16.98
N LEU A 54 8.26 -5.00 -17.68
CA LEU A 54 9.02 -5.86 -18.58
C LEU A 54 9.67 -5.06 -19.71
N ALA A 55 8.94 -4.12 -20.32
CA ALA A 55 9.48 -3.26 -21.38
C ALA A 55 10.67 -2.42 -20.87
N ILE A 56 10.57 -1.83 -19.68
CA ILE A 56 11.69 -1.12 -19.05
C ILE A 56 12.86 -2.08 -18.81
N TRP A 57 12.61 -3.26 -18.24
CA TRP A 57 13.67 -4.22 -17.92
C TRP A 57 14.44 -4.67 -19.16
N PHE A 58 13.74 -5.03 -20.25
CA PHE A 58 14.36 -5.35 -21.53
C PHE A 58 15.09 -4.14 -22.13
N GLY A 59 14.53 -2.94 -22.03
CA GLY A 59 15.15 -1.70 -22.48
C GLY A 59 16.46 -1.37 -21.76
N VAL A 60 16.49 -1.53 -20.43
CA VAL A 60 17.69 -1.38 -19.58
C VAL A 60 18.74 -2.42 -19.96
N ARG A 61 18.33 -3.68 -20.13
CA ARG A 61 19.25 -4.76 -20.53
C ARG A 61 19.86 -4.53 -21.92
N ALA A 62 19.10 -3.90 -22.81
CA ALA A 62 19.53 -3.50 -24.14
C ALA A 62 20.27 -2.14 -24.19
N GLY A 63 20.53 -1.50 -23.04
CA GLY A 63 21.26 -0.24 -22.95
C GLY A 63 20.52 0.96 -23.56
N LYS A 64 19.19 0.90 -23.69
CA LYS A 64 18.39 1.98 -24.28
C LYS A 64 18.25 3.14 -23.31
N THR A 65 18.62 4.35 -23.76
CA THR A 65 18.58 5.59 -22.96
C THR A 65 17.20 5.87 -22.38
N TRP A 66 16.13 5.68 -23.15
CA TRP A 66 14.75 5.90 -22.68
C TRP A 66 14.35 5.01 -21.49
N ALA A 67 14.98 3.83 -21.34
CA ALA A 67 14.69 2.90 -20.26
C ALA A 67 15.61 3.12 -19.05
N LEU A 68 16.87 3.48 -19.30
CA LEU A 68 17.85 3.84 -18.27
C LEU A 68 17.47 5.15 -17.55
N GLU A 69 16.94 6.12 -18.29
CA GLU A 69 16.48 7.41 -17.75
C GLU A 69 15.03 7.35 -17.22
N ASN A 70 14.35 6.20 -17.35
CA ASN A 70 12.99 6.06 -16.90
C ASN A 70 12.92 6.18 -15.37
N GLN A 71 12.05 7.04 -14.87
CA GLN A 71 11.93 7.31 -13.44
C GLN A 71 11.50 6.09 -12.63
N THR A 72 10.71 5.19 -13.21
CA THR A 72 10.38 3.90 -12.59
C THR A 72 11.64 3.06 -12.38
N HIS A 73 12.62 3.16 -13.30
CA HIS A 73 13.92 2.50 -13.15
C HIS A 73 14.86 3.18 -12.15
N ILE A 74 14.80 4.50 -12.05
CA ILE A 74 15.72 5.21 -11.15
C ILE A 74 15.25 5.15 -9.70
N TYR A 75 13.94 5.26 -9.45
CA TYR A 75 13.40 5.49 -8.11
C TYR A 75 12.54 4.36 -7.53
N MET A 76 12.12 3.38 -8.34
CA MET A 76 11.14 2.36 -7.93
C MET A 76 11.61 0.93 -8.21
N GLN A 77 12.92 0.69 -8.26
CA GLN A 77 13.47 -0.64 -8.56
C GLN A 77 13.64 -1.56 -7.34
N GLY A 78 13.44 -1.06 -6.12
CA GLY A 78 13.53 -1.91 -4.94
C GLY A 78 12.49 -3.03 -4.98
N TRP A 79 12.91 -4.21 -4.53
CA TRP A 79 12.05 -5.40 -4.45
C TRP A 79 10.75 -5.13 -3.69
N PHE A 80 10.82 -4.23 -2.70
CA PHE A 80 9.72 -3.86 -1.83
C PHE A 80 8.52 -3.27 -2.58
N HIS A 81 8.73 -2.34 -3.53
CA HIS A 81 7.62 -1.71 -4.26
C HIS A 81 6.84 -2.73 -5.08
N TYR A 82 7.55 -3.61 -5.78
CA TYR A 82 6.92 -4.70 -6.53
C TYR A 82 6.21 -5.68 -5.60
N ALA A 83 6.86 -6.12 -4.51
CA ALA A 83 6.27 -7.04 -3.55
C ALA A 83 4.96 -6.49 -2.96
N LYS A 84 4.96 -5.22 -2.53
CA LYS A 84 3.74 -4.55 -2.03
C LYS A 84 2.67 -4.41 -3.08
N LEU A 85 3.01 -4.02 -4.32
CA LEU A 85 2.02 -3.87 -5.39
C LEU A 85 1.32 -5.19 -5.69
N TYR A 86 2.08 -6.26 -5.88
CA TYR A 86 1.50 -7.56 -6.23
C TYR A 86 0.78 -8.21 -5.05
N ALA A 87 1.28 -8.07 -3.82
CA ALA A 87 0.58 -8.55 -2.62
C ALA A 87 -0.76 -7.80 -2.41
N ALA A 88 -0.77 -6.48 -2.56
CA ALA A 88 -2.01 -5.68 -2.47
C ALA A 88 -2.99 -6.04 -3.60
N THR A 89 -2.51 -6.20 -4.83
CA THR A 89 -3.33 -6.58 -5.99
C THR A 89 -3.92 -7.98 -5.82
N ALA A 90 -3.13 -8.97 -5.39
CA ALA A 90 -3.60 -10.31 -5.10
C ALA A 90 -4.67 -10.31 -3.99
N GLY A 91 -4.49 -9.46 -2.97
CA GLY A 91 -5.49 -9.23 -1.93
C GLY A 91 -6.82 -8.73 -2.51
N CYS A 92 -6.76 -7.70 -3.35
CA CYS A 92 -7.95 -7.13 -4.00
C CYS A 92 -8.67 -8.16 -4.88
N ILE A 93 -7.92 -8.96 -5.67
CA ILE A 93 -8.49 -10.04 -6.49
C ILE A 93 -9.17 -11.10 -5.61
N GLY A 94 -8.52 -11.55 -4.54
CA GLY A 94 -9.12 -12.53 -3.63
C GLY A 94 -10.34 -12.00 -2.88
N PHE A 95 -10.36 -10.72 -2.51
CA PHE A 95 -11.55 -10.09 -1.93
C PHE A 95 -12.70 -10.04 -2.93
N MET A 96 -12.43 -9.76 -4.21
CA MET A 96 -13.44 -9.85 -5.26
C MET A 96 -13.95 -11.28 -5.46
N MET A 97 -13.06 -12.28 -5.40
CA MET A 97 -13.46 -13.69 -5.50
C MET A 97 -14.40 -14.09 -4.36
N ILE A 98 -14.11 -13.69 -3.12
CA ILE A 98 -14.97 -13.94 -1.95
C ILE A 98 -16.29 -13.19 -2.09
N LYS A 99 -16.22 -11.89 -2.40
CA LYS A 99 -17.39 -11.01 -2.51
C LYS A 99 -18.39 -11.46 -3.57
N TYR A 100 -17.91 -11.89 -4.74
CA TYR A 100 -18.75 -12.33 -5.84
C TYR A 100 -18.95 -13.84 -5.91
N GLU A 101 -18.42 -14.58 -4.91
CA GLU A 101 -18.47 -16.05 -4.84
C GLU A 101 -17.96 -16.69 -6.15
N TRP A 102 -16.89 -16.13 -6.71
CA TRP A 102 -16.30 -16.59 -7.97
C TRP A 102 -15.28 -17.69 -7.73
N GLY A 103 -15.50 -18.85 -8.37
CA GLY A 103 -14.58 -19.98 -8.38
C GLY A 103 -14.21 -20.45 -6.96
N ILE A 104 -12.93 -20.28 -6.60
CA ILE A 104 -12.40 -20.63 -5.26
C ILE A 104 -12.97 -19.76 -4.13
N GLY A 105 -13.45 -18.56 -4.45
CA GLY A 105 -14.02 -17.64 -3.46
C GLY A 105 -15.35 -18.09 -2.86
N ALA A 106 -16.08 -19.00 -3.52
CA ALA A 106 -17.28 -19.62 -2.97
C ALA A 106 -16.98 -20.75 -1.95
N LYS A 107 -15.73 -21.19 -1.86
CA LYS A 107 -15.36 -22.34 -1.03
C LYS A 107 -15.06 -21.91 0.40
N HIS A 108 -15.55 -22.69 1.37
CA HIS A 108 -15.36 -22.40 2.78
C HIS A 108 -13.88 -22.26 3.16
N TRP A 109 -13.00 -23.13 2.62
CA TRP A 109 -11.57 -23.13 2.89
C TRP A 109 -10.82 -21.88 2.41
N PHE A 110 -11.43 -21.05 1.55
CA PHE A 110 -10.84 -19.80 1.05
C PHE A 110 -11.18 -18.59 1.93
N LYS A 111 -12.10 -18.72 2.89
CA LYS A 111 -12.43 -17.66 3.87
C LYS A 111 -11.23 -17.08 4.65
N PRO A 112 -10.18 -17.82 5.03
CA PRO A 112 -9.01 -17.25 5.71
C PRO A 112 -8.03 -16.53 4.76
N PHE A 113 -8.30 -16.47 3.46
CA PHE A 113 -7.44 -15.76 2.49
C PHE A 113 -7.15 -14.30 2.88
N PRO A 114 -8.12 -13.49 3.38
CA PRO A 114 -7.84 -12.14 3.82
C PRO A 114 -6.83 -12.05 4.96
N PHE A 115 -6.87 -12.99 5.89
CA PHE A 115 -5.85 -13.05 6.95
C PHE A 115 -4.47 -13.33 6.36
N ILE A 116 -4.35 -14.32 5.47
CA ILE A 116 -3.07 -14.71 4.87
C ILE A 116 -2.45 -13.53 4.12
N ILE A 117 -3.22 -12.85 3.27
CA ILE A 117 -2.67 -11.76 2.45
C ILE A 117 -2.32 -10.51 3.26
N VAL A 118 -3.08 -10.22 4.32
CA VAL A 118 -2.76 -9.12 5.24
C VAL A 118 -1.51 -9.44 6.05
N GLY A 119 -1.39 -10.69 6.52
CA GLY A 119 -0.18 -11.19 7.17
C GLY A 119 1.05 -11.06 6.27
N ILE A 120 0.96 -11.47 5.00
CA ILE A 120 2.05 -11.29 4.02
C ILE A 120 2.41 -9.81 3.85
N ASN A 121 1.42 -8.92 3.73
CA ASN A 121 1.67 -7.48 3.60
C ASN A 121 2.41 -6.91 4.82
N ILE A 122 2.04 -7.35 6.03
CA ILE A 122 2.73 -6.97 7.27
C ILE A 122 4.15 -7.53 7.28
N LEU A 123 4.33 -8.81 6.92
CA LEU A 123 5.64 -9.45 6.88
C LEU A 123 6.60 -8.76 5.89
N ILE A 124 6.12 -8.34 4.72
CA ILE A 124 6.92 -7.58 3.74
C ILE A 124 7.44 -6.28 4.38
N ALA A 125 6.60 -5.58 5.15
CA ALA A 125 7.02 -4.39 5.88
C ALA A 125 8.00 -4.72 7.04
N CYS A 126 7.77 -5.80 7.80
CA CYS A 126 8.70 -6.26 8.84
C CYS A 126 10.08 -6.60 8.27
N VAL A 127 10.13 -7.31 7.13
CA VAL A 127 11.39 -7.63 6.43
C VAL A 127 12.11 -6.36 6.01
N SER A 128 11.38 -5.38 5.45
CA SER A 128 11.94 -4.08 5.09
C SER A 128 12.48 -3.30 6.30
N ASP A 129 11.80 -3.37 7.45
CA ASP A 129 12.32 -2.81 8.72
C ASP A 129 13.61 -3.49 9.15
N PHE A 130 13.64 -4.83 9.19
CA PHE A 130 14.84 -5.56 9.59
C PHE A 130 16.00 -5.38 8.61
N GLU A 131 15.73 -5.33 7.31
CA GLU A 131 16.72 -5.01 6.27
C GLU A 131 17.33 -3.62 6.51
N SER A 132 16.48 -2.61 6.75
CA SER A 132 16.91 -1.26 7.06
C SER A 132 17.71 -1.18 8.37
N ALA A 133 17.35 -1.97 9.37
CA ALA A 133 18.11 -2.08 10.62
C ALA A 133 19.51 -2.65 10.38
N VAL A 134 19.62 -3.74 9.62
CA VAL A 134 20.90 -4.42 9.35
C VAL A 134 21.80 -3.57 8.47
N MET A 135 21.27 -2.97 7.40
CA MET A 135 22.05 -2.19 6.44
C MET A 135 22.45 -0.82 6.98
N GLY A 136 21.63 -0.22 7.84
CA GLY A 136 21.82 1.13 8.37
C GLY A 136 22.17 1.20 9.86
N TRP A 137 22.66 0.13 10.49
CA TRP A 137 22.84 0.08 11.96
C TRP A 137 23.65 1.27 12.52
N ASN A 138 22.96 2.20 13.19
CA ASN A 138 23.50 3.47 13.71
C ASN A 138 24.25 4.30 12.66
N LYS A 139 23.88 4.17 11.37
CA LYS A 139 24.48 4.88 10.25
C LYS A 139 23.42 5.27 9.22
N TRP A 140 23.69 6.34 8.49
CA TRP A 140 22.91 6.68 7.31
C TRP A 140 23.31 5.77 6.16
N TRP A 141 22.35 5.06 5.58
CA TRP A 141 22.55 4.25 4.37
C TRP A 141 21.72 4.83 3.23
N LEU A 142 22.30 4.85 2.04
CA LEU A 142 21.61 5.27 0.82
C LEU A 142 21.05 4.02 0.14
N THR A 143 19.73 3.94 0.03
CA THR A 143 19.07 2.83 -0.65
C THR A 143 19.37 2.85 -2.14
N SER A 144 19.15 1.72 -2.81
CA SER A 144 19.20 1.61 -4.28
C SER A 144 18.26 2.57 -5.02
N GLU A 145 17.31 3.19 -4.31
CA GLU A 145 16.34 4.17 -4.80
C GLU A 145 16.76 5.63 -4.55
N GLY A 146 17.98 5.84 -4.05
CA GLY A 146 18.49 7.18 -3.74
C GLY A 146 17.87 7.81 -2.49
N VAL A 147 17.34 6.99 -1.56
CA VAL A 147 16.73 7.47 -0.32
C VAL A 147 17.65 7.20 0.86
N TRP A 148 17.93 8.24 1.66
CA TRP A 148 18.67 8.10 2.90
C TRP A 148 17.77 7.55 4.00
N GLN A 149 18.18 6.43 4.59
CA GLN A 149 17.52 5.82 5.74
C GLN A 149 18.52 5.69 6.89
N TYR A 150 18.03 5.87 8.11
CA TYR A 150 18.80 5.65 9.33
C TYR A 150 18.30 4.39 10.00
N GLY A 151 19.14 3.36 10.05
CA GLY A 151 18.81 2.06 10.64
C GLY A 151 19.12 2.02 12.13
N GLY A 152 18.29 1.32 12.91
CA GLY A 152 18.57 1.17 14.33
C GLY A 152 17.50 0.41 15.10
N TRP A 153 17.50 0.60 16.42
CA TRP A 153 16.60 -0.11 17.33
C TRP A 153 15.12 0.19 17.06
N HIS A 154 14.81 1.38 16.53
CA HIS A 154 13.46 1.78 16.12
C HIS A 154 12.91 0.89 15.00
N ASN A 155 13.74 0.46 14.05
CA ASN A 155 13.33 -0.48 13.00
C ASN A 155 13.05 -1.87 13.59
N VAL A 156 13.92 -2.36 14.48
CA VAL A 156 13.75 -3.67 15.12
C VAL A 156 12.47 -3.71 15.95
N MET A 157 12.24 -2.69 16.77
CA MET A 157 11.01 -2.55 17.56
C MET A 157 9.77 -2.47 16.68
N ASN A 158 9.82 -1.74 15.57
CA ASN A 158 8.70 -1.64 14.64
C ASN A 158 8.43 -2.96 13.91
N GLY A 159 9.48 -3.68 13.48
CA GLY A 159 9.35 -5.01 12.88
C GLY A 159 8.72 -6.02 13.84
N VAL A 160 9.13 -6.02 15.12
CA VAL A 160 8.53 -6.86 16.17
C VAL A 160 7.07 -6.47 16.44
N ALA A 161 6.77 -5.17 16.49
CA ALA A 161 5.38 -4.70 16.63
C ALA A 161 4.48 -5.17 15.48
N GLY A 162 5.01 -5.25 14.26
CA GLY A 162 4.30 -5.81 13.11
C GLY A 162 3.98 -7.31 13.27
N LEU A 163 4.93 -8.09 13.80
CA LEU A 163 4.67 -9.51 14.12
C LEU A 163 3.58 -9.67 15.19
N ILE A 164 3.60 -8.83 16.22
CA ILE A 164 2.54 -8.79 17.24
C ILE A 164 1.19 -8.44 16.60
N ASN A 165 1.18 -7.50 15.65
CA ASN A 165 -0.03 -7.10 14.93
C ASN A 165 -0.66 -8.28 14.16
N ILE A 166 0.18 -9.14 13.54
CA ILE A 166 -0.30 -10.39 12.92
C ILE A 166 -0.94 -11.32 13.95
N MET A 167 -0.32 -11.47 15.12
CA MET A 167 -0.83 -12.33 16.19
C MET A 167 -2.14 -11.81 16.80
N CYS A 168 -2.37 -10.50 16.76
CA CYS A 168 -3.60 -9.88 17.22
C CYS A 168 -4.79 -10.10 16.26
N MET A 169 -4.55 -10.49 15.00
CA MET A 169 -5.64 -10.78 14.06
C MET A 169 -6.29 -12.14 14.37
N THR A 170 -7.58 -12.13 14.66
CA THR A 170 -8.40 -13.30 14.96
C THR A 170 -9.55 -13.48 13.96
N ALA A 171 -10.51 -14.35 14.28
CA ALA A 171 -11.73 -14.60 13.49
C ALA A 171 -11.48 -14.89 11.99
N TRP A 172 -10.49 -15.74 11.69
CA TRP A 172 -10.04 -16.04 10.32
C TRP A 172 -11.15 -16.64 9.43
N TRP A 173 -12.17 -17.24 10.04
CA TRP A 173 -13.31 -17.85 9.36
C TRP A 173 -14.56 -16.94 9.31
N SER A 174 -14.52 -15.78 9.98
CA SER A 174 -15.63 -14.82 10.12
C SER A 174 -15.56 -13.70 9.08
N VAL A 175 -15.36 -14.12 7.83
CA VAL A 175 -15.40 -13.24 6.64
C VAL A 175 -16.73 -13.50 5.93
N TYR A 176 -17.52 -12.44 5.75
CA TYR A 176 -18.86 -12.52 5.18
C TYR A 176 -19.04 -11.50 4.06
N PRO A 177 -19.71 -11.87 2.96
CA PRO A 177 -20.22 -10.87 2.03
C PRO A 177 -21.34 -10.07 2.72
N SER A 178 -21.37 -8.75 2.48
CA SER A 178 -22.46 -7.87 2.92
C SER A 178 -23.78 -8.30 2.27
N LYS A 179 -24.91 -8.01 2.93
CA LYS A 179 -26.27 -8.33 2.45
C LYS A 179 -26.53 -7.75 1.05
N ASP A 180 -25.91 -6.62 0.73
CA ASP A 180 -26.02 -5.96 -0.59
C ASP A 180 -25.04 -6.52 -1.64
N LYS A 181 -24.22 -7.52 -1.29
CA LYS A 181 -23.08 -8.07 -2.07
C LYS A 181 -22.10 -7.00 -2.57
N LYS A 182 -22.10 -5.81 -1.96
CA LYS A 182 -21.22 -4.68 -2.31
C LYS A 182 -19.92 -4.67 -1.53
N ASP A 183 -19.87 -5.33 -0.38
CA ASP A 183 -18.72 -5.32 0.53
C ASP A 183 -18.38 -6.69 1.05
N MET A 184 -17.11 -6.90 1.39
CA MET A 184 -16.66 -7.99 2.22
C MET A 184 -16.43 -7.43 3.63
N ILE A 185 -17.10 -8.02 4.61
CA ILE A 185 -17.00 -7.64 6.02
C ILE A 185 -16.18 -8.71 6.74
N TRP A 186 -15.22 -8.27 7.54
CA TRP A 186 -14.47 -9.15 8.43
C TRP A 186 -14.67 -8.71 9.88
N ALA A 187 -15.22 -9.61 10.70
CA ALA A 187 -15.63 -9.33 12.07
C ALA A 187 -14.50 -8.85 12.99
N ASP A 188 -13.25 -9.22 12.69
CA ASP A 188 -12.08 -8.90 13.52
C ASP A 188 -11.55 -7.46 13.33
N MET A 189 -12.03 -6.75 12.31
CA MET A 189 -11.60 -5.38 12.00
C MET A 189 -12.30 -4.36 12.92
N THR A 190 -12.03 -4.45 14.21
CA THR A 190 -12.49 -3.49 15.22
C THR A 190 -11.74 -2.16 15.09
N TRP A 191 -12.34 -1.07 15.57
CA TRP A 191 -11.70 0.26 15.53
C TRP A 191 -10.36 0.30 16.28
N VAL A 192 -10.22 -0.52 17.34
CA VAL A 192 -8.98 -0.62 18.14
C VAL A 192 -7.86 -1.23 17.29
N TYR A 193 -8.16 -2.33 16.59
CA TYR A 193 -7.19 -2.97 15.69
C TYR A 193 -6.77 -2.01 14.56
N ILE A 194 -7.74 -1.32 13.95
CA ILE A 194 -7.49 -0.34 12.89
C ILE A 194 -6.54 0.76 13.39
N LEU A 195 -6.79 1.31 14.58
CA LEU A 195 -5.95 2.36 15.16
C LEU A 195 -4.51 1.87 15.39
N ILE A 196 -4.34 0.69 16.02
CA ILE A 196 -3.02 0.12 16.31
C ILE A 196 -2.27 -0.17 15.00
N TYR A 197 -2.96 -0.73 14.01
CA TYR A 197 -2.39 -0.99 12.69
C TYR A 197 -1.97 0.28 11.98
N ASP A 198 -2.80 1.32 11.98
CA ASP A 198 -2.50 2.59 11.32
C ASP A 198 -1.28 3.27 11.98
N ILE A 199 -1.18 3.25 13.32
CA ILE A 199 -0.01 3.80 14.02
C ILE A 199 1.27 3.03 13.67
N TRP A 200 1.20 1.70 13.65
CA TRP A 200 2.34 0.86 13.29
C TRP A 200 2.77 1.08 11.82
N ASN A 201 1.82 1.15 10.89
CA ASN A 201 2.10 1.36 9.48
C ASN A 201 2.65 2.78 9.24
N PHE A 202 2.15 3.78 9.98
CA PHE A 202 2.70 5.12 9.96
C PHE A 202 4.16 5.14 10.42
N ALA A 203 4.48 4.49 11.55
CA ALA A 203 5.85 4.36 12.04
C ALA A 203 6.75 3.63 11.02
N TYR A 204 6.24 2.58 10.38
CA TYR A 204 6.94 1.90 9.27
C TYR A 204 7.23 2.86 8.11
N THR A 205 6.24 3.60 7.61
CA THR A 205 6.43 4.52 6.49
C THR A 205 7.40 5.65 6.84
N TYR A 206 7.50 6.03 8.11
CA TYR A 206 8.49 7.00 8.56
C TYR A 206 9.92 6.44 8.53
N ASN A 207 10.09 5.23 9.06
CA ASN A 207 11.40 4.60 9.22
C ASN A 207 11.98 4.12 7.89
N CYS A 208 11.15 3.51 7.04
CA CYS A 208 11.60 2.83 5.82
C CYS A 208 11.22 3.58 4.53
N LEU A 209 10.26 4.51 4.55
CA LEU A 209 9.82 5.25 3.37
C LEU A 209 9.74 6.77 3.62
N PRO A 210 10.81 7.41 4.13
CA PRO A 210 10.78 8.80 4.60
C PRO A 210 10.39 9.83 3.51
N THR A 211 10.56 9.48 2.24
CA THR A 211 10.14 10.29 1.08
C THR A 211 8.65 10.19 0.78
N HIS A 212 7.97 9.14 1.23
CA HIS A 212 6.55 8.91 0.99
C HIS A 212 5.67 9.10 2.23
N SER A 213 6.24 9.26 3.43
CA SER A 213 5.49 9.21 4.69
C SER A 213 4.38 10.25 4.81
N TRP A 214 4.46 11.42 4.14
CA TRP A 214 3.38 12.40 4.16
C TRP A 214 2.12 11.92 3.43
N TYR A 215 2.28 11.34 2.23
CA TYR A 215 1.14 10.89 1.42
C TYR A 215 0.78 9.42 1.70
N CYS A 216 1.79 8.54 1.75
CA CYS A 216 1.64 7.13 2.05
C CYS A 216 1.40 6.85 3.55
N GLY A 217 1.93 7.67 4.46
CA GLY A 217 1.70 7.48 5.90
C GLY A 217 0.41 8.16 6.39
N ILE A 218 0.00 9.29 5.82
CA ILE A 218 -1.22 10.00 6.27
C ILE A 218 -2.39 9.71 5.35
N ALA A 219 -2.34 10.08 4.07
CA ALA A 219 -3.51 9.97 3.19
C ALA A 219 -3.94 8.52 2.94
N LEU A 220 -2.99 7.61 2.79
CA LEU A 220 -3.28 6.20 2.50
C LEU A 220 -3.90 5.45 3.68
N LEU A 221 -3.58 5.83 4.92
CA LEU A 221 -4.15 5.23 6.13
C LEU A 221 -5.48 5.91 6.51
N LEU A 222 -5.58 7.23 6.32
CA LEU A 222 -6.85 7.95 6.53
C LEU A 222 -7.94 7.59 5.52
N ALA A 223 -7.60 7.40 4.24
CA ALA A 223 -8.59 7.08 3.19
C ALA A 223 -9.49 5.87 3.55
N PRO A 224 -8.94 4.68 3.87
CA PRO A 224 -9.73 3.51 4.21
C PRO A 224 -10.42 3.64 5.58
N THR A 225 -9.81 4.33 6.55
CA THR A 225 -10.39 4.56 7.88
C THR A 225 -11.61 5.47 7.80
N VAL A 226 -11.54 6.57 7.04
CA VAL A 226 -12.69 7.45 6.77
C VAL A 226 -13.76 6.73 5.96
N ALA A 227 -13.39 6.00 4.90
CA ALA A 227 -14.35 5.26 4.08
C ALA A 227 -15.07 4.15 4.89
N ALA A 228 -14.37 3.48 5.80
CA ALA A 228 -14.95 2.45 6.66
C ALA A 228 -15.85 3.01 7.75
N LEU A 229 -15.51 4.18 8.32
CA LEU A 229 -16.32 4.82 9.36
C LEU A 229 -17.57 5.50 8.80
N CYS A 230 -17.47 6.16 7.64
CA CYS A 230 -18.55 6.96 7.06
C CYS A 230 -19.47 6.17 6.11
N TRP A 231 -18.95 5.22 5.33
CA TRP A 231 -19.70 4.58 4.25
C TRP A 231 -19.92 3.07 4.45
N ASN A 232 -18.88 2.31 4.78
CA ASN A 232 -18.95 0.84 4.86
C ASN A 232 -18.41 0.30 6.19
N ARG A 233 -19.22 0.37 7.25
CA ARG A 233 -18.85 -0.17 8.57
C ARG A 233 -18.49 -1.66 8.45
N GLY A 234 -17.25 -2.00 8.79
CA GLY A 234 -16.72 -3.36 8.74
C GLY A 234 -16.03 -3.77 7.41
N GLY A 235 -16.05 -2.92 6.38
CA GLY A 235 -15.35 -3.12 5.10
C GLY A 235 -13.93 -2.54 5.05
N TRP A 236 -13.35 -2.21 6.21
CA TRP A 236 -12.07 -1.47 6.29
C TRP A 236 -10.95 -2.17 5.53
N ILE A 237 -10.81 -3.49 5.67
CA ILE A 237 -9.72 -4.23 5.04
C ILE A 237 -9.78 -4.21 3.51
N GLN A 238 -10.99 -4.26 2.96
CA GLN A 238 -11.19 -4.17 1.52
C GLN A 238 -10.85 -2.77 1.03
N ASN A 239 -11.30 -1.74 1.75
CA ASN A 239 -10.94 -0.35 1.44
C ASN A 239 -9.42 -0.15 1.51
N HIS A 240 -8.77 -0.66 2.56
CA HIS A 240 -7.33 -0.51 2.77
C HIS A 240 -6.51 -1.21 1.68
N ALA A 241 -6.85 -2.45 1.31
CA ALA A 241 -6.16 -3.14 0.23
C ALA A 241 -6.34 -2.44 -1.11
N ASN A 242 -7.55 -1.97 -1.42
CA ASN A 242 -7.85 -1.25 -2.65
C ASN A 242 -7.08 0.07 -2.73
N THR A 243 -7.11 0.90 -1.68
CA THR A 243 -6.39 2.18 -1.64
C THR A 243 -4.89 1.97 -1.69
N LEU A 244 -4.38 0.92 -1.03
CA LEU A 244 -2.97 0.53 -1.09
C LEU A 244 -2.56 0.10 -2.50
N ALA A 245 -3.34 -0.76 -3.16
CA ALA A 245 -3.05 -1.23 -4.51
C ALA A 245 -3.07 -0.07 -5.52
N ILE A 246 -4.10 0.78 -5.48
CA ILE A 246 -4.21 1.97 -6.35
C ILE A 246 -3.02 2.91 -6.13
N TRP A 247 -2.63 3.16 -4.88
CA TRP A 247 -1.48 4.00 -4.57
C TRP A 247 -0.17 3.40 -5.05
N CYS A 248 0.06 2.11 -4.84
CA CYS A 248 1.26 1.42 -5.33
C CYS A 248 1.35 1.49 -6.87
N MET A 249 0.22 1.32 -7.57
CA MET A 249 0.17 1.48 -9.03
C MET A 249 0.55 2.91 -9.45
N PHE A 250 -0.03 3.91 -8.79
CA PHE A 250 0.26 5.31 -9.06
C PHE A 250 1.72 5.67 -8.79
N ALA A 251 2.26 5.26 -7.63
CA ALA A 251 3.63 5.57 -7.21
C ALA A 251 4.69 4.97 -8.15
N GLN A 252 4.42 3.80 -8.73
CA GLN A 252 5.36 3.15 -9.67
C GLN A 252 5.35 3.77 -11.08
N VAL A 253 4.22 4.31 -11.54
CA VAL A 253 4.12 4.97 -12.85
C VAL A 253 4.61 6.42 -12.78
N LEU A 254 4.31 7.12 -11.69
CA LEU A 254 4.61 8.55 -11.54
C LEU A 254 5.45 8.85 -10.29
N PRO A 255 6.65 8.25 -10.14
CA PRO A 255 7.46 8.43 -8.94
C PRO A 255 7.89 9.89 -8.72
N ALA A 256 8.22 10.65 -9.77
CA ALA A 256 8.62 12.07 -9.63
C ALA A 256 7.47 13.03 -9.30
N ARG A 257 6.21 12.60 -9.44
CA ARG A 257 5.04 13.39 -9.02
C ARG A 257 4.61 13.09 -7.59
N THR A 258 5.35 12.27 -6.85
CA THR A 258 5.23 12.26 -5.39
C THR A 258 5.75 13.61 -4.86
N PRO A 259 4.90 14.48 -4.29
CA PRO A 259 5.22 15.90 -4.13
C PRO A 259 6.45 16.22 -3.26
N ASN A 260 6.95 15.25 -2.49
CA ASN A 260 8.18 15.40 -1.70
C ASN A 260 9.48 15.42 -2.55
N GLN A 261 9.42 14.96 -3.81
CA GLN A 261 10.54 15.05 -4.76
C GLN A 261 10.50 16.37 -5.56
N MET A 262 9.33 16.97 -5.78
CA MET A 262 9.23 18.29 -6.42
C MET A 262 9.81 19.40 -5.54
N ALA A 263 9.73 19.28 -4.22
CA ALA A 263 10.30 20.26 -3.28
C ALA A 263 11.85 20.26 -3.22
N ARG A 264 12.52 19.35 -3.95
CA ARG A 264 13.99 19.31 -4.06
C ARG A 264 14.52 19.95 -5.35
N LYS A 265 13.65 20.49 -6.21
CA LYS A 265 14.05 21.27 -7.39
C LYS A 265 13.69 22.73 -7.23
#